data_AF-A0A4U0X9X6-F1
#
_entry.id   AF-A0A4U0X9X6-F1
#
_cell.length_a   1.000
_cell.length_b   1.000
_cell.length_c   1.000
_cell.angle_alpha   90.00
_cell.angle_beta   90.00
_cell.angle_gamma   90.00
#
_symmetry.space_group_name_H-M   'P 1'
#
loop_
_entity.id
_entity.type
_entity.pdbx_description
1 polymer ?
#
loop_
_entity_poly.entity_id
_entity_poly.type
_entity_poly.pdbx_seq_one_letter_code
_entity_poly.pdbx_strand_id
1 'polypeptide(L)'
;MSSLWSNRIYYMFGFLFLSYGLLVVTSAAVTILMIYFLLCAENYRWQWRAFASSGASAGYVFAYSLLYWARMLSFSSFTGGLLYLSYSLLLSFLWFVMSGTIGFFACWVFVHRIYGSLKVD
;
A
#
# COMPACT_ATOMS: atom_id res chain seq x y z
N MET A 1 -37.53 1.54 21.36
CA MET A 1 -36.25 0.86 21.60
C MET A 1 -35.84 0.11 20.33
N SER A 2 -35.02 0.74 19.47
CA SER A 2 -34.19 0.09 18.44
C SER A 2 -33.55 1.17 17.56
N SER A 3 -32.40 1.69 17.98
CA SER A 3 -31.61 2.65 17.19
C SER A 3 -30.96 1.92 16.00
N LEU A 4 -31.69 1.82 14.90
CA LEU A 4 -31.21 1.31 13.60
C LEU A 4 -29.98 2.09 13.06
N TRP A 5 -29.76 3.30 13.57
CA TRP A 5 -28.61 4.14 13.25
C TRP A 5 -27.26 3.53 13.69
N SER A 6 -27.26 2.72 14.74
CA SER A 6 -26.05 2.07 15.24
C SER A 6 -25.60 0.94 14.29
N ASN A 7 -26.51 0.03 13.93
CA ASN A 7 -26.15 -1.19 13.18
C ASN A 7 -25.47 -0.91 11.82
N ARG A 8 -25.89 0.14 11.09
CA ARG A 8 -25.31 0.49 9.78
C ARG A 8 -23.89 1.06 9.89
N ILE A 9 -23.62 1.88 10.91
CA ILE A 9 -22.30 2.49 11.12
C ILE A 9 -21.28 1.44 11.58
N TYR A 10 -21.68 0.51 12.46
CA TYR A 10 -20.83 -0.59 12.90
C TYR A 10 -20.47 -1.55 11.76
N TYR A 11 -21.41 -1.80 10.81
CA TYR A 11 -21.13 -2.63 9.63
C TYR A 11 -20.12 -1.98 8.67
N MET A 12 -20.22 -0.66 8.47
CA MET A 12 -19.31 0.08 7.59
C MET A 12 -17.88 0.12 8.15
N PHE A 13 -17.73 0.38 9.45
CA PHE A 13 -16.41 0.40 10.10
C PHE A 13 -15.78 -0.99 10.17
N GLY A 14 -16.56 -2.02 10.51
CA GLY A 14 -16.10 -3.41 10.56
C GLY A 14 -15.61 -3.92 9.21
N PHE A 15 -16.36 -3.65 8.14
CA PHE A 15 -15.96 -4.03 6.77
C PHE A 15 -14.69 -3.30 6.31
N LEU A 16 -14.55 -2.02 6.65
CA LEU A 16 -13.34 -1.25 6.33
C LEU A 16 -12.11 -1.80 7.05
N PHE A 17 -12.24 -2.15 8.33
CA PHE A 17 -11.14 -2.74 9.09
C PHE A 17 -10.72 -4.10 8.52
N LEU A 18 -11.70 -4.95 8.18
CA LEU A 18 -11.44 -6.26 7.60
C LEU A 18 -10.78 -6.14 6.22
N SER A 19 -11.28 -5.27 5.35
CA SER A 19 -10.70 -5.04 4.03
C SER A 19 -9.30 -4.43 4.10
N TYR A 20 -9.05 -3.51 5.04
CA TYR A 20 -7.71 -3.00 5.32
C TYR A 20 -6.76 -4.11 5.81
N GLY A 21 -7.22 -5.00 6.70
CA GLY A 21 -6.46 -6.16 7.14
C GLY A 21 -6.09 -7.10 5.99
N LEU A 22 -7.04 -7.41 5.10
CA LEU A 22 -6.78 -8.20 3.90
C LEU A 22 -5.77 -7.54 2.97
N LEU A 23 -5.86 -6.22 2.79
CA LEU A 23 -4.89 -5.46 2.00
C LEU A 23 -3.49 -5.56 2.60
N VAL A 24 -3.35 -5.46 3.92
CA VAL A 24 -2.07 -5.65 4.63
C VAL A 24 -1.51 -7.05 4.41
N VAL A 25 -2.32 -8.09 4.61
CA VAL A 25 -1.87 -9.49 4.46
C VAL A 25 -1.46 -9.80 3.03
N THR A 26 -2.26 -9.41 2.04
CA THR A 26 -1.98 -9.67 0.62
C THR A 26 -0.76 -8.89 0.14
N SER A 27 -0.62 -7.61 0.53
CA SER A 27 0.57 -6.81 0.20
C SER A 27 1.85 -7.38 0.81
N ALA A 28 1.80 -7.86 2.06
CA ALA A 28 2.90 -8.56 2.71
C ALA A 28 3.27 -9.86 1.97
N ALA A 29 2.28 -10.68 1.60
CA ALA A 29 2.52 -11.94 0.90
C ALA A 29 3.19 -11.74 -0.47
N VAL A 30 2.71 -10.76 -1.26
CA VAL A 30 3.27 -10.45 -2.59
C VAL A 30 4.72 -9.94 -2.47
N THR A 31 5.01 -9.08 -1.49
CA THR A 31 6.37 -8.57 -1.28
C THR A 31 7.35 -9.65 -0.83
N ILE A 32 6.94 -10.53 0.08
CA ILE A 32 7.75 -11.68 0.51
C ILE A 32 8.09 -12.58 -0.68
N LEU A 33 7.10 -12.89 -1.51
CA LEU A 33 7.27 -13.75 -2.68
C LEU A 33 8.22 -13.14 -3.72
N MET A 34 8.11 -11.83 -3.98
CA MET A 34 9.04 -11.12 -4.86
C MET A 34 10.48 -11.15 -4.34
N ILE A 35 10.67 -10.98 -3.03
CA ILE A 35 12.00 -11.00 -2.42
C ILE A 35 12.59 -12.40 -2.41
N TYR A 36 11.77 -13.42 -2.16
CA TYR A 36 12.20 -14.80 -2.22
C TYR A 36 12.82 -15.13 -3.59
N PHE A 37 12.16 -14.77 -4.69
CA PHE A 37 12.75 -14.91 -6.04
C PHE A 37 14.03 -14.10 -6.22
N LEU A 38 14.11 -12.91 -5.63
CA LEU A 38 15.31 -12.08 -5.68
C LEU A 38 16.50 -12.73 -4.97
N LEU A 39 16.25 -13.37 -3.82
CA LEU A 39 17.25 -14.14 -3.08
C LEU A 39 17.68 -15.39 -3.85
N CYS A 40 16.76 -16.09 -4.53
CA CYS A 40 17.10 -17.21 -5.41
C CYS A 40 17.96 -16.77 -6.60
N ALA A 41 17.79 -15.54 -7.08
CA ALA A 41 18.64 -14.93 -8.10
C ALA A 41 19.95 -14.33 -7.54
N GLU A 42 20.32 -14.69 -6.30
CA GLU A 42 21.53 -14.27 -5.61
C GLU A 42 21.66 -12.74 -5.44
N ASN A 43 20.54 -12.01 -5.55
CA ASN A 43 20.53 -10.55 -5.47
C ASN A 43 20.10 -10.08 -4.08
N TYR A 44 21.09 -9.79 -3.23
CA TYR A 44 20.88 -9.42 -1.83
C TYR A 44 20.49 -7.94 -1.60
N ARG A 45 20.15 -7.17 -2.64
CA ARG A 45 19.63 -5.79 -2.51
C ARG A 45 18.11 -5.79 -2.32
N TRP A 46 17.63 -6.47 -1.29
CA TRP A 46 16.19 -6.68 -1.06
C TRP A 46 15.47 -5.48 -0.40
N GLN A 47 16.17 -4.69 0.41
CA GLN A 47 15.57 -3.62 1.24
C GLN A 47 14.76 -2.58 0.45
N TRP A 48 15.39 -1.93 -0.53
CA TRP A 48 14.71 -0.91 -1.35
C TRP A 48 13.65 -1.50 -2.29
N ARG A 49 13.84 -2.75 -2.74
CA ARG A 49 12.90 -3.44 -3.62
C ARG A 49 11.65 -3.91 -2.87
N ALA A 50 11.80 -4.34 -1.61
CA ALA A 50 10.69 -4.65 -0.71
C ALA A 50 9.76 -3.46 -0.51
N PHE A 51 10.37 -2.30 -0.26
CA PHE A 51 9.65 -1.05 -0.06
C PHE A 51 8.95 -0.57 -1.34
N ALA A 52 9.65 -0.60 -2.47
CA ALA A 52 9.09 -0.19 -3.76
C ALA A 52 7.96 -1.10 -4.25
N SER A 53 8.05 -2.42 -4.03
CA SER A 53 7.05 -3.39 -4.52
C SER A 53 5.71 -3.29 -3.78
N SER A 54 5.70 -3.09 -2.46
CA SER A 54 4.46 -2.81 -1.71
C SER A 54 3.93 -1.40 -1.96
N GLY A 55 4.84 -0.42 -2.03
CA GLY A 55 4.52 0.98 -2.30
C GLY A 55 3.91 1.23 -3.68
N ALA A 56 4.20 0.39 -4.69
CA ALA A 56 3.75 0.57 -6.08
C ALA A 56 2.23 0.81 -6.23
N SER A 57 1.41 0.31 -5.29
CA SER A 57 -0.04 0.58 -5.23
C SER A 57 -0.39 2.07 -5.19
N ALA A 58 0.46 2.93 -4.61
CA ALA A 58 0.27 4.37 -4.60
C ALA A 58 0.34 5.00 -6.00
N GLY A 59 1.13 4.40 -6.91
CA GLY A 59 1.18 4.83 -8.31
C GLY A 59 -0.17 4.65 -9.00
N TYR A 60 -0.91 3.59 -8.67
CA TYR A 60 -2.26 3.38 -9.16
C TYR A 60 -3.23 4.46 -8.65
N VAL A 61 -3.15 4.81 -7.36
CA VAL A 61 -3.96 5.88 -6.75
C VAL A 61 -3.68 7.23 -7.44
N PHE A 62 -2.40 7.53 -7.69
CA PHE A 62 -2.00 8.77 -8.35
C PHE A 62 -2.48 8.80 -9.81
N ALA A 63 -2.27 7.72 -10.57
CA ALA A 63 -2.74 7.62 -11.95
C ALA A 63 -4.27 7.77 -12.06
N TYR A 64 -5.02 7.17 -11.13
CA TYR A 64 -6.47 7.32 -11.07
C TYR A 64 -6.87 8.79 -10.83
N SER A 65 -6.19 9.49 -9.91
CA SER A 65 -6.47 10.91 -9.63
C SER A 65 -6.23 11.81 -10.86
N LEU A 66 -5.23 11.49 -11.69
CA LEU A 66 -4.93 12.18 -12.95
C LEU A 66 -5.98 11.89 -14.03
N LEU A 67 -6.40 10.63 -14.17
CA LEU A 67 -7.46 10.25 -15.11
C LEU A 67 -8.79 10.95 -14.74
N TYR A 68 -9.10 11.03 -13.46
CA TYR A 68 -10.27 11.73 -12.97
C TYR A 68 -10.23 13.23 -13.31
N TRP A 69 -9.07 13.86 -13.10
CA TRP A 69 -8.85 15.25 -13.49
C TRP A 69 -9.05 15.47 -15.00
N ALA A 70 -8.51 14.59 -15.84
CA ALA A 70 -8.59 14.70 -17.30
C ALA A 70 -9.99 14.42 -17.87
N ARG A 71 -10.78 13.54 -17.24
CA ARG A 71 -12.07 13.06 -17.79
C ARG A 71 -13.28 13.82 -17.27
N MET A 72 -13.26 14.28 -16.02
CA MET A 72 -14.48 14.73 -15.33
C MET A 72 -14.39 16.14 -14.75
N LEU A 73 -13.20 16.76 -14.71
CA LEU A 73 -12.98 17.99 -13.95
C LEU A 73 -12.70 19.18 -14.89
N SER A 74 -13.76 19.90 -15.26
CA SER A 74 -13.65 21.19 -15.96
C SER A 74 -13.43 22.33 -14.95
N PHE A 75 -12.19 22.49 -14.48
CA PHE A 75 -11.85 23.65 -13.66
C PHE A 75 -11.82 24.92 -14.50
N SER A 76 -12.67 25.90 -14.16
CA SER A 76 -12.62 27.24 -14.76
C SER A 76 -11.43 28.07 -14.26
N SER A 77 -10.69 27.62 -13.24
CA SER A 77 -9.62 28.39 -12.59
C SER A 77 -8.37 27.54 -12.37
N PHE A 78 -7.21 28.07 -12.77
CA PHE A 78 -5.89 27.42 -12.64
C PHE A 78 -5.54 27.02 -11.21
N THR A 79 -5.89 27.86 -10.23
CA THR A 79 -5.64 27.62 -8.79
C THR A 79 -6.32 26.34 -8.27
N GLY A 80 -7.53 26.02 -8.76
CA GLY A 80 -8.27 24.82 -8.34
C GLY A 80 -7.60 23.53 -8.83
N GLY A 81 -7.09 23.54 -10.06
CA GLY A 81 -6.33 22.41 -10.60
C GLY A 81 -5.02 22.17 -9.85
N LEU A 82 -4.30 23.24 -9.52
CA LEU A 82 -3.04 23.15 -8.76
C LEU A 82 -3.27 22.58 -7.36
N LEU A 83 -4.30 23.04 -6.64
CA LEU A 83 -4.66 22.53 -5.32
C LEU A 83 -5.02 21.04 -5.39
N TYR A 84 -5.90 20.64 -6.31
CA TYR A 84 -6.29 19.24 -6.48
C TYR A 84 -5.09 18.33 -6.75
N LEU A 85 -4.19 18.74 -7.65
CA LEU A 85 -2.98 17.96 -7.97
C LEU A 85 -2.06 17.83 -6.75
N SER A 86 -1.87 18.92 -6.01
CA SER A 86 -1.02 18.95 -4.82
C SER A 86 -1.54 18.01 -3.73
N TYR A 87 -2.84 18.06 -3.43
CA TYR A 87 -3.47 17.19 -2.44
C TYR A 87 -3.43 15.72 -2.86
N SER A 88 -3.69 15.44 -4.14
CA SER A 88 -3.65 14.07 -4.67
C SER A 88 -2.23 13.49 -4.61
N LEU A 89 -1.21 14.29 -4.95
CA LEU A 89 0.19 13.89 -4.86
C LEU A 89 0.60 13.60 -3.41
N LEU A 90 0.23 14.49 -2.47
CA LEU A 90 0.49 14.28 -1.04
C LEU A 90 -0.18 13.00 -0.52
N LEU A 91 -1.44 12.76 -0.89
CA LEU A 91 -2.19 11.58 -0.46
C LEU A 91 -1.56 10.28 -1.00
N SER A 92 -1.22 10.26 -2.30
CA SER A 92 -0.52 9.12 -2.91
C SER A 92 0.86 8.91 -2.28
N PHE A 93 1.61 9.96 -1.98
CA PHE A 93 2.91 9.85 -1.32
C PHE A 93 2.79 9.25 0.09
N LEU A 94 1.81 9.69 0.88
CA LEU A 94 1.54 9.11 2.20
C LEU A 94 1.15 7.63 2.09
N TRP A 95 0.31 7.29 1.11
CA TRP A 95 -0.06 5.90 0.84
C TRP A 95 1.15 5.04 0.46
N PHE A 96 2.08 5.58 -0.32
CA PHE A 96 3.32 4.91 -0.71
C PHE A 96 4.18 4.58 0.50
N VAL A 97 4.38 5.52 1.42
CA VAL A 97 5.18 5.31 2.64
C VAL A 97 4.49 4.32 3.58
N MET A 98 3.17 4.44 3.78
CA MET A 98 2.42 3.54 4.66
C MET A 98 2.44 2.09 4.14
N SER A 99 2.07 1.87 2.88
CA SER A 99 2.10 0.52 2.28
C SER A 99 3.52 -0.04 2.16
N GLY A 100 4.50 0.82 1.80
CA GLY A 100 5.92 0.49 1.69
C GLY A 100 6.52 -0.02 2.99
N THR A 101 6.23 0.65 4.12
CA THR A 101 6.75 0.25 5.44
C THR A 101 6.21 -1.11 5.88
N ILE A 102 4.92 -1.38 5.65
CA ILE A 102 4.28 -2.65 5.99
C ILE A 102 4.95 -3.81 5.25
N GLY A 103 5.16 -3.67 3.93
CA GLY A 103 5.86 -4.68 3.13
C GLY A 103 7.31 -4.86 3.55
N PHE A 104 8.03 -3.77 3.86
CA PHE A 104 9.41 -3.82 4.34
C PHE A 104 9.54 -4.60 5.67
N PHE A 105 8.68 -4.31 6.66
CA PHE A 105 8.69 -5.00 7.94
C PHE A 105 8.37 -6.50 7.80
N ALA A 106 7.38 -6.86 6.99
CA ALA A 106 7.04 -8.25 6.73
C ALA A 106 8.21 -9.03 6.13
N CYS A 107 8.88 -8.42 5.15
CA CYS A 107 10.05 -9.00 4.49
C CYS A 107 11.27 -9.10 5.41
N TRP A 108 11.49 -8.11 6.28
CA TRP A 108 12.56 -8.15 7.28
C TRP A 108 12.41 -9.36 8.20
N VAL A 109 11.21 -9.59 8.74
CA VAL A 109 10.92 -10.75 9.60
C VAL A 109 11.14 -12.05 8.84
N PHE A 110 10.69 -12.14 7.59
CA PHE A 110 10.85 -13.33 6.75
C PHE A 110 12.33 -13.67 6.50
N VAL A 111 13.12 -12.68 6.08
CA VAL A 111 14.55 -12.85 5.79
C VAL A 111 15.32 -13.29 7.03
N HIS A 112 15.06 -12.65 8.18
CA HIS A 112 15.70 -13.03 9.43
C HIS A 112 15.34 -14.46 9.87
N ARG A 113 14.10 -14.90 9.58
CA ARG A 113 13.64 -16.26 9.88
C ARG A 113 14.32 -17.31 9.00
N ILE A 114 14.54 -17.03 7.70
CA ILE A 114 15.27 -17.92 6.80
C ILE A 114 16.72 -18.08 7.24
N TYR A 115 17.42 -16.95 7.45
CA TYR A 115 18.84 -17.00 7.83
C TYR A 115 19.05 -17.61 9.21
N GLY A 116 18.13 -17.43 10.16
CA GLY A 116 18.19 -18.09 11.48
C GLY A 116 17.86 -19.59 11.45
N SER A 117 17.18 -20.08 10.41
CA SER A 117 16.84 -21.50 10.27
C SER A 117 17.94 -22.30 9.56
N LEU A 118 18.86 -21.60 8.87
CA LEU A 118 20.09 -22.19 8.34
C LEU A 118 21.01 -22.52 9.52
N LYS A 119 20.89 -23.75 10.02
CA LYS A 119 21.96 -24.36 10.82
C LYS A 119 23.17 -24.53 9.91
N VAL A 120 24.25 -23.84 10.24
CA VAL A 120 25.58 -24.14 9.74
C VAL A 120 26.00 -25.43 10.43
N ASP A 121 25.66 -26.57 9.82
CA ASP A 121 26.42 -27.81 9.99
C ASP A 121 27.68 -27.75 9.11
#